data_AF-A0A6A4NFQ9-F1
#
_entry.id   AF-A0A6A4NFQ9-F1
#
_cell.length_a   1.000
_cell.length_b   1.000
_cell.length_c   1.000
_cell.angle_alpha   90.00
_cell.angle_beta   90.00
_cell.angle_gamma   90.00
#
_symmetry.space_group_name_H-M   'P 1'
#
loop_
_entity.id
_entity.type
_entity.pdbx_description
1 polymer ?
#
loop_
_entity_poly.entity_id
_entity_poly.type
_entity_poly.pdbx_seq_one_letter_code
_entity_poly.pdbx_strand_id
1 'polypeptide(L)'
;MSASTRKKVQRKSKIRGYNLKVDALDEILSFVSRFPNSDQDEAIDLLLDQIDHESLKSTIVDKELVQRLVNLLWETDEAVGETSVSFGSSSRSSICVIDAFDIPRFHYDPIRKQFYEHTGRLPVHGEASAKEALYRDRFLLLSQRLSRDQHFSKPAFDSEFSHFGSCEISPIQSLVGRTGRRWVMGLISQLEDGHFYLEDLTASVEINLSNAISFCLLTIIILLFYVLQELYNLIKGFN
;
A
#
# COMPACT_ATOMS: atom_id res chain seq x y z
N MET A 1 16.90 42.63 23.00
CA MET A 1 15.78 42.05 22.22
C MET A 1 14.75 43.14 21.95
N SER A 2 14.26 43.29 20.72
CA SER A 2 13.44 44.44 20.37
C SER A 2 12.04 44.32 21.01
N ALA A 3 11.58 45.37 21.68
CA ALA A 3 10.19 45.45 22.18
C ALA A 3 9.16 45.31 21.03
N SER A 4 9.61 45.46 19.78
CA SER A 4 8.83 45.25 18.56
C SER A 4 8.50 43.77 18.33
N THR A 5 9.48 42.86 18.43
CA THR A 5 9.28 41.41 18.21
C THR A 5 8.31 40.81 19.23
N ARG A 6 8.41 41.20 20.51
CA ARG A 6 7.48 40.79 21.57
C ARG A 6 6.03 41.18 21.28
N LYS A 7 5.80 42.41 20.82
CA LYS A 7 4.47 42.88 20.42
C LYS A 7 3.95 42.13 19.19
N LYS A 8 4.83 41.75 18.28
CA LYS A 8 4.50 41.00 17.05
C LYS A 8 3.98 39.60 17.38
N VAL A 9 4.71 38.84 18.20
CA VAL A 9 4.30 37.50 18.67
C VAL A 9 2.95 37.55 19.38
N GLN A 10 2.76 38.50 20.30
CA GLN A 10 1.49 38.66 21.02
C GLN A 10 0.32 39.00 20.09
N ARG A 11 0.53 39.85 19.08
CA ARG A 11 -0.51 40.19 18.09
C ARG A 11 -0.88 38.98 17.25
N LYS A 12 0.10 38.28 16.67
CA LYS A 12 -0.15 37.10 15.83
C LYS A 12 -0.83 35.97 16.60
N SER A 13 -0.42 35.74 17.84
CA SER A 13 -1.04 34.73 18.72
C SER A 13 -2.49 35.09 19.04
N LYS A 14 -2.78 36.37 19.32
CA LYS A 14 -4.15 36.84 19.56
C LYS A 14 -5.05 36.74 18.33
N ILE A 15 -4.52 37.00 17.13
CA ILE A 15 -5.26 36.86 15.86
C ILE A 15 -5.73 35.41 15.66
N ARG A 16 -4.89 34.43 16.05
CA ARG A 16 -5.23 33.00 16.02
C ARG A 16 -6.05 32.53 17.24
N GLY A 17 -6.43 33.44 18.13
CA GLY A 17 -7.27 33.16 19.29
C GLY A 17 -6.53 32.63 20.53
N TYR A 18 -5.19 32.63 20.54
CA TYR A 18 -4.41 32.08 21.65
C TYR A 18 -4.15 33.09 22.78
N ASN A 19 -4.24 32.60 24.02
CA ASN A 19 -3.73 33.29 25.20
C ASN A 19 -2.42 32.64 25.64
N LEU A 20 -1.30 33.31 25.35
CA LEU A 20 0.03 32.87 25.76
C LEU A 20 0.29 33.20 27.23
N LYS A 21 0.78 32.22 28.01
CA LYS A 21 1.42 32.51 29.31
C LYS A 21 2.73 33.28 29.10
N VAL A 22 3.17 34.00 30.13
CA VAL A 22 4.42 34.80 30.08
C VAL A 22 5.62 33.91 29.74
N ASP A 23 5.70 32.75 30.38
CA ASP A 23 6.79 31.79 30.18
C ASP A 23 6.78 31.18 28.77
N ALA A 24 5.60 30.99 28.17
CA ALA A 24 5.45 30.51 26.79
C ALA A 24 5.89 31.59 25.79
N LEU A 25 5.55 32.85 26.05
CA LEU A 25 5.99 33.98 25.23
C LEU A 25 7.51 34.12 25.24
N ASP A 26 8.15 33.98 26.39
CA ASP A 26 9.60 34.08 26.52
C ASP A 26 10.31 32.93 25.77
N GLU A 27 9.73 31.73 25.76
CA GLU A 27 10.24 30.59 24.99
C GLU A 27 10.12 30.82 23.47
N ILE A 28 8.98 31.32 22.99
CA ILE A 28 8.81 31.68 21.57
C ILE A 28 9.83 32.76 21.18
N LEU A 29 10.08 33.75 22.04
CA LEU A 29 11.08 34.79 21.78
C LEU A 29 12.50 34.24 21.74
N SER A 30 12.82 33.26 22.60
CA SER A 30 14.09 32.53 22.58
C SER A 30 14.28 31.82 21.24
N PHE A 31 13.25 31.10 20.77
CA PHE A 31 13.24 30.42 19.47
C PHE A 31 13.45 31.40 18.30
N VAL A 32 12.64 32.46 18.23
CA VAL A 32 12.68 33.46 17.15
C VAL A 32 14.01 34.22 17.11
N SER A 33 14.67 34.40 18.25
CA SER A 33 15.96 35.11 18.32
C SER A 33 17.11 34.40 17.61
N ARG A 34 16.97 33.12 17.30
CA ARG A 34 17.96 32.33 16.55
C ARG A 34 17.90 32.58 15.05
N PHE A 35 16.83 33.18 14.54
CA PHE A 35 16.65 33.47 13.12
C PHE A 35 17.05 34.91 12.76
N PRO A 36 17.56 35.16 11.54
CA PRO A 36 17.80 36.50 11.02
C PRO A 36 16.53 37.35 11.04
N ASN A 37 16.67 38.68 11.16
CA ASN A 37 15.52 39.59 11.25
C ASN A 37 14.54 39.50 10.06
N SER A 38 14.97 39.01 8.89
CA SER A 38 14.12 38.77 7.72
C SER A 38 13.14 37.61 7.94
N ASP A 39 13.57 36.57 8.65
CA ASP A 39 12.89 35.27 8.70
C ASP A 39 12.13 35.08 10.02
N GLN A 40 12.32 35.99 10.98
CA GLN A 40 11.61 35.98 12.27
C GLN A 40 10.10 35.94 12.12
N ASP A 41 9.54 36.55 11.08
CA ASP A 41 8.10 36.58 10.90
C ASP A 41 7.53 35.24 10.44
N GLU A 42 8.27 34.58 9.55
CA GLU A 42 7.96 33.25 9.02
C GLU A 42 8.14 32.19 10.10
N ALA A 43 9.21 32.28 10.91
CA ALA A 43 9.43 31.41 12.06
C ALA A 43 8.31 31.52 13.11
N ILE A 44 7.77 32.73 13.34
CA ILE A 44 6.61 32.93 14.22
C ILE A 44 5.36 32.26 13.63
N ASP A 45 5.10 32.43 12.33
CA ASP A 45 3.92 31.83 11.69
C ASP A 45 3.98 30.32 11.71
N LEU A 46 5.15 29.74 11.41
CA LEU A 46 5.38 28.30 11.39
C LEU A 46 5.13 27.66 12.76
N LEU A 47 5.68 28.26 13.83
CA LEU A 47 5.46 27.77 15.19
C LEU A 47 3.99 27.89 15.61
N LEU A 48 3.30 28.96 15.19
CA LEU A 48 1.87 29.13 15.47
C LEU A 48 0.99 28.16 14.67
N ASP A 49 1.33 27.85 13.42
CA ASP A 49 0.67 26.81 12.62
C ASP A 49 0.79 25.44 13.32
N GLN A 50 1.96 25.14 13.89
CA GLN A 50 2.17 23.88 14.62
C GLN A 50 1.35 23.82 15.92
N ILE A 51 1.19 24.95 16.61
CA ILE A 51 0.29 25.05 17.77
C ILE A 51 -1.16 24.81 17.35
N ASP A 52 -1.62 25.34 16.21
CA ASP A 52 -2.97 25.10 15.68
C ASP A 52 -3.25 23.60 15.47
N HIS A 53 -2.26 22.84 15.01
CA HIS A 53 -2.40 21.40 14.78
C HIS A 53 -2.52 20.58 16.08
N GLU A 54 -1.75 20.90 17.12
CA GLU A 54 -1.79 20.14 18.38
C GLU A 54 -2.91 20.59 19.34
N SER A 55 -3.31 21.87 19.29
CA SER A 55 -4.08 22.50 20.37
C SER A 55 -5.60 22.56 20.18
N LEU A 56 -6.20 21.65 19.42
CA LEU A 56 -7.66 21.56 19.16
C LEU A 56 -8.58 21.51 20.42
N LYS A 57 -8.03 21.52 21.64
CA LYS A 57 -8.73 21.38 22.92
C LYS A 57 -8.55 22.53 23.91
N SER A 58 -7.60 23.46 23.72
CA SER A 58 -7.40 24.56 24.69
C SER A 58 -6.88 25.86 24.09
N THR A 59 -7.53 26.96 24.45
CA THR A 59 -7.19 28.34 24.04
C THR A 59 -5.97 28.92 24.79
N ILE A 60 -5.49 28.24 25.84
CA ILE A 60 -4.36 28.67 26.66
C ILE A 60 -3.11 27.88 26.23
N VAL A 61 -2.02 28.59 25.94
CA VAL A 61 -0.76 27.99 25.50
C VAL A 61 0.28 28.07 26.63
N ASP A 62 0.77 26.90 27.02
CA ASP A 62 1.72 26.70 28.11
C ASP A 62 3.14 26.51 27.58
N LYS A 63 4.14 26.79 28.43
CA LYS A 63 5.56 26.69 28.09
C LYS A 63 5.94 25.27 27.61
N GLU A 64 5.40 24.24 28.25
CA GLU A 64 5.70 22.84 27.93
C GLU A 64 5.30 22.47 26.49
N LEU A 65 4.18 23.01 25.99
CA LEU A 65 3.73 22.79 24.62
C LEU A 65 4.68 23.48 23.64
N VAL A 66 5.01 24.75 23.90
CA VAL A 66 5.95 25.49 23.04
C VAL A 66 7.31 24.80 23.01
N GLN A 67 7.86 24.37 24.15
CA GLN A 67 9.14 23.68 24.21
C GLN A 67 9.14 22.37 23.43
N ARG A 68 8.06 21.58 23.53
CA ARG A 68 7.91 20.35 22.75
C ARG A 68 7.91 20.62 21.25
N LEU A 69 7.16 21.63 20.82
CA LEU A 69 7.08 22.01 19.41
C LEU A 69 8.39 22.61 18.90
N VAL A 70 9.09 23.41 19.69
CA VAL A 70 10.41 23.94 19.36
C VAL A 70 11.43 22.81 19.18
N ASN A 71 11.42 21.82 20.08
CA ASN A 71 12.30 20.64 19.94
C ASN A 71 11.94 19.83 18.69
N LEU A 72 10.66 19.59 18.43
CA LEU A 72 10.21 18.91 17.22
C LEU A 72 10.68 19.62 15.94
N LEU A 73 10.56 20.95 15.91
CA LEU A 73 11.01 21.77 14.78
C LEU A 73 12.53 21.71 14.59
N TRP A 74 13.28 21.65 15.69
CA TRP A 74 14.73 21.50 15.65
C TRP A 74 15.16 20.09 15.23
N GLU A 75 14.44 19.07 15.68
CA GLU A 75 14.66 17.67 15.29
C GLU A 75 14.40 17.47 13.79
N THR A 76 13.41 18.15 13.19
CA THR A 76 13.20 18.11 11.73
C THR A 76 14.31 18.76 10.90
N ASP A 77 15.04 19.74 11.45
CA ASP A 77 16.15 20.41 10.74
C ASP A 77 17.46 19.61 10.86
N GLU A 78 17.69 18.97 12.01
CA GLU A 78 18.83 18.07 12.24
C GLU A 78 18.62 16.67 11.60
N ALA A 79 17.36 16.20 11.48
CA ALA A 79 17.01 14.91 10.86
C ALA A 79 16.87 14.97 9.32
N VAL A 80 17.52 15.95 8.67
CA VAL A 80 17.93 15.80 7.25
C VAL A 80 19.01 14.71 7.11
N GLY A 81 19.56 14.21 8.23
CA GLY A 81 20.26 12.93 8.33
C GLY A 81 19.55 11.95 9.26
N GLU A 82 18.99 10.88 8.70
CA GLU A 82 18.65 9.61 9.37
C GLU A 82 17.37 9.53 10.23
N THR A 83 16.38 8.86 9.62
CA THR A 83 15.48 7.86 10.25
C THR A 83 14.47 8.32 11.31
N SER A 84 13.21 8.49 10.90
CA SER A 84 12.04 7.67 11.32
C SER A 84 10.75 8.46 11.10
N VAL A 85 10.09 8.22 9.95
CA VAL A 85 8.80 8.84 9.66
C VAL A 85 7.73 8.12 10.48
N SER A 86 7.43 8.69 11.65
CA SER A 86 6.18 8.42 12.35
C SER A 86 5.03 8.98 11.50
N PHE A 87 4.13 8.11 11.03
CA PHE A 87 2.97 8.44 10.19
C PHE A 87 1.86 9.23 10.93
N GLY A 88 2.27 10.21 11.74
CA GLY A 88 1.41 10.94 12.67
C GLY A 88 1.89 12.35 12.96
N SER A 89 2.40 13.08 11.97
CA SER A 89 2.46 14.54 12.03
C SER A 89 2.38 15.09 10.62
N SER A 90 1.32 15.85 10.36
CA SER A 90 0.95 16.38 9.06
C SER A 90 1.79 17.60 8.67
N SER A 91 3.10 17.41 8.45
CA SER A 91 3.79 18.20 7.44
C SER A 91 3.41 17.60 6.09
N ARG A 92 2.36 18.15 5.47
CA ARG A 92 1.94 17.74 4.12
C ARG A 92 3.01 18.16 3.11
N SER A 93 4.08 17.40 3.01
CA SER A 93 4.83 17.27 1.76
C SER A 93 3.83 16.72 0.74
N SER A 94 3.26 17.62 -0.08
CA SER A 94 2.25 17.29 -1.10
C SER A 94 2.76 16.24 -2.11
N ILE A 95 4.08 16.06 -2.16
CA ILE A 95 4.79 15.03 -2.88
C ILE A 95 5.76 14.37 -1.90
N CYS A 96 5.70 13.05 -1.77
CA CYS A 96 6.72 12.26 -1.10
C CYS A 96 7.26 11.23 -2.08
N VAL A 97 8.57 11.00 -2.03
CA VAL A 97 9.23 9.89 -2.73
C VAL A 97 9.41 8.80 -1.69
N ILE A 98 8.86 7.62 -1.95
CA ILE A 98 8.96 6.46 -1.06
C ILE A 98 10.05 5.55 -1.63
N ASP A 99 11.06 5.23 -0.83
CA ASP A 99 12.06 4.23 -1.21
C ASP A 99 11.38 2.86 -1.36
N ALA A 100 11.77 2.09 -2.37
CA ALA A 100 11.31 0.73 -2.57
C ALA A 100 11.56 -0.18 -1.36
N PHE A 101 12.60 0.09 -0.56
CA PHE A 101 12.93 -0.66 0.66
C PHE A 101 12.11 -0.22 1.89
N ASP A 102 11.49 0.96 1.84
CA ASP A 102 10.60 1.47 2.89
C ASP A 102 9.14 1.07 2.68
N ILE A 103 8.81 0.47 1.53
CA ILE A 103 7.45 0.02 1.24
C ILE A 103 7.07 -1.13 2.19
N PRO A 104 6.02 -0.95 3.03
CA PRO A 104 5.57 -2.01 3.91
C PRO A 104 5.07 -3.19 3.09
N ARG A 105 5.58 -4.38 3.41
CA ARG A 105 5.16 -5.62 2.73
C ARG A 105 3.90 -6.16 3.37
N PHE A 106 2.89 -6.43 2.56
CA PHE A 106 1.64 -7.06 3.00
C PHE A 106 1.48 -8.46 2.41
N HIS A 107 0.95 -9.37 3.22
CA HIS A 107 0.49 -10.68 2.77
C HIS A 107 -1.04 -10.74 2.80
N TYR A 108 -1.61 -11.52 1.88
CA TYR A 108 -3.04 -11.76 1.83
C TYR A 108 -3.38 -13.10 2.50
N ASP A 109 -4.27 -13.06 3.49
CA ASP A 109 -4.85 -14.25 4.10
C ASP A 109 -6.11 -14.67 3.33
N PRO A 110 -6.11 -15.82 2.61
CA PRO A 110 -7.27 -16.27 1.84
C PRO A 110 -8.44 -16.73 2.72
N ILE A 111 -8.21 -17.10 3.98
CA ILE A 111 -9.24 -17.54 4.93
C ILE A 111 -9.94 -16.31 5.50
N ARG A 112 -9.17 -15.36 6.05
CA ARG A 112 -9.72 -14.13 6.65
C ARG A 112 -10.11 -13.08 5.59
N LYS A 113 -9.65 -13.25 4.35
CA LYS A 113 -9.82 -12.30 3.24
C LYS A 113 -9.30 -10.90 3.59
N GLN A 114 -8.21 -10.84 4.32
CA GLN A 114 -7.62 -9.61 4.84
C GLN A 114 -6.12 -9.56 4.52
N PHE A 115 -5.62 -8.34 4.38
CA PHE A 115 -4.19 -8.09 4.29
C PHE A 115 -3.63 -7.87 5.68
N TYR A 116 -2.46 -8.44 5.94
CA TYR A 116 -1.71 -8.21 7.16
C TYR A 116 -0.27 -7.83 6.81
N GLU A 117 0.31 -6.96 7.63
CA GLU A 117 1.67 -6.48 7.44
C GLU A 117 2.67 -7.57 7.84
N HIS A 118 3.70 -7.75 7.01
CA HIS A 118 4.82 -8.61 7.30
C HIS A 118 5.78 -7.89 8.24
N THR A 119 5.87 -8.35 9.49
CA THR A 119 6.74 -7.75 10.52
C THR A 119 8.14 -8.37 10.56
N GLY A 120 8.45 -9.32 9.67
CA GLY A 120 9.74 -9.98 9.58
C GLY A 120 10.78 -9.18 8.80
N ARG A 121 12.05 -9.57 8.95
CA ARG A 121 13.16 -9.01 8.17
C ARG A 121 13.04 -9.43 6.71
N LEU A 122 13.24 -8.49 5.79
CA LEU A 122 13.28 -8.73 4.34
C LEU A 122 14.74 -8.72 3.85
N PRO A 123 15.46 -9.87 3.90
CA PRO A 123 16.81 -9.92 3.41
C PRO A 123 16.85 -9.76 1.88
N VAL A 124 17.87 -9.06 1.38
CA VAL A 124 18.13 -8.92 -0.06
C VAL A 124 18.41 -10.29 -0.69
N HIS A 125 19.07 -11.17 0.04
CA HIS A 125 19.31 -12.56 -0.34
C HIS A 125 18.27 -13.46 0.33
N GLY A 126 17.22 -13.81 -0.42
CA GLY A 126 16.15 -14.68 0.04
C GLY A 126 16.51 -16.17 -0.06
N GLU A 127 15.92 -16.96 0.84
CA GLU A 127 15.96 -18.42 0.79
C GLU A 127 15.06 -18.97 -0.33
N ALA A 128 15.20 -20.26 -0.65
CA ALA A 128 14.34 -20.93 -1.64
C ALA A 128 12.83 -20.77 -1.31
N SER A 129 12.47 -20.78 -0.02
CA SER A 129 11.11 -20.55 0.46
C SER A 129 10.59 -19.14 0.13
N ALA A 130 11.46 -18.13 0.05
CA ALA A 130 11.08 -16.78 -0.34
C ALA A 130 10.65 -16.72 -1.82
N LYS A 131 11.29 -17.53 -2.68
CA LYS A 131 10.90 -17.66 -4.09
C LYS A 131 9.54 -18.35 -4.22
N GLU A 132 9.33 -19.44 -3.49
CA GLU A 132 8.02 -20.12 -3.45
C GLU A 132 6.91 -19.16 -2.98
N ALA A 133 7.13 -18.47 -1.86
CA ALA A 133 6.18 -17.52 -1.30
C ALA A 133 5.82 -16.41 -2.30
N LEU A 134 6.77 -15.93 -3.10
CA LEU A 134 6.52 -14.91 -4.13
C LEU A 134 5.50 -15.39 -5.18
N TYR A 135 5.62 -16.62 -5.68
CA TYR A 135 4.66 -17.14 -6.66
C TYR A 135 3.30 -17.43 -6.02
N ARG A 136 3.30 -17.96 -4.80
CA ARG A 136 2.08 -18.21 -4.03
C ARG A 136 1.31 -16.92 -3.72
N ASP A 137 1.99 -15.89 -3.23
CA ASP A 137 1.40 -14.58 -2.94
C ASP A 137 0.78 -13.99 -4.20
N ARG A 138 1.48 -14.03 -5.34
CA ARG A 138 0.96 -13.55 -6.63
C ARG A 138 -0.29 -14.31 -7.08
N PHE A 139 -0.28 -15.63 -6.97
CA PHE A 139 -1.44 -16.46 -7.31
C PHE A 139 -2.64 -16.07 -6.43
N LEU A 140 -2.45 -15.97 -5.11
CA LEU A 140 -3.53 -15.64 -4.18
C LEU A 140 -4.11 -14.24 -4.41
N LEU A 141 -3.27 -13.25 -4.72
CA LEU A 141 -3.73 -11.90 -5.04
C LEU A 141 -4.59 -11.87 -6.30
N LEU A 142 -4.17 -12.56 -7.35
CA LEU A 142 -4.92 -12.61 -8.60
C LEU A 142 -6.20 -13.44 -8.45
N SER A 143 -6.15 -14.54 -7.70
CA SER A 143 -7.32 -15.34 -7.36
C SER A 143 -8.35 -14.50 -6.59
N GLN A 144 -7.88 -13.69 -5.63
CA GLN A 144 -8.73 -12.76 -4.90
C GLN A 144 -9.38 -11.73 -5.83
N ARG A 145 -8.63 -11.13 -6.77
CA ARG A 145 -9.17 -10.16 -7.72
C ARG A 145 -10.20 -10.79 -8.66
N LEU A 146 -9.88 -11.94 -9.25
CA LEU A 146 -10.77 -12.67 -10.15
C LEU A 146 -12.06 -13.11 -9.43
N SER A 147 -11.96 -13.58 -8.19
CA SER A 147 -13.15 -14.00 -7.42
C SER A 147 -14.15 -12.88 -7.14
N ARG A 148 -13.71 -11.61 -7.22
CA ARG A 148 -14.55 -10.42 -7.02
C ARG A 148 -15.13 -9.88 -8.33
N ASP A 149 -14.64 -10.35 -9.46
CA ASP A 149 -15.20 -10.00 -10.76
C ASP A 149 -16.53 -10.73 -10.94
N GLN A 150 -17.54 -9.99 -11.36
CA GLN A 150 -18.88 -10.51 -11.56
C GLN A 150 -18.91 -11.62 -12.62
N HIS A 151 -18.05 -11.54 -13.65
CA HIS A 151 -18.01 -12.53 -14.73
C HIS A 151 -17.56 -13.91 -14.23
N PHE A 152 -16.69 -13.96 -13.22
CA PHE A 152 -16.14 -15.21 -12.65
C PHE A 152 -16.81 -15.62 -11.33
N SER A 153 -17.75 -14.81 -10.85
CA SER A 153 -18.50 -15.08 -9.61
C SER A 153 -19.60 -16.13 -9.82
N LYS A 154 -19.92 -16.88 -8.75
CA LYS A 154 -21.05 -17.83 -8.76
C LYS A 154 -22.36 -17.06 -8.97
N PRO A 155 -23.17 -17.39 -9.99
CA PRO A 155 -24.49 -16.78 -10.12
C PRO A 155 -25.33 -17.16 -8.89
N ALA A 156 -25.92 -16.14 -8.24
CA ALA A 156 -26.68 -16.33 -7.01
C ALA A 156 -28.05 -16.99 -7.23
N PHE A 157 -28.55 -17.00 -8.47
CA PHE A 157 -29.82 -17.60 -8.86
C PHE A 157 -29.74 -18.15 -10.30
N ASP A 158 -30.68 -19.05 -10.61
CA ASP A 158 -30.85 -19.80 -11.88
C ASP A 158 -31.26 -18.89 -13.05
N SER A 159 -30.50 -17.81 -13.27
CA SER A 159 -30.68 -16.89 -14.39
C SER A 159 -30.19 -17.55 -15.67
N GLU A 160 -31.05 -17.53 -16.69
CA GLU A 160 -30.83 -18.09 -18.02
C GLU A 160 -29.37 -18.00 -18.46
N PHE A 161 -28.75 -19.17 -18.63
CA PHE A 161 -27.36 -19.31 -19.02
C PHE A 161 -27.07 -18.44 -20.25
N SER A 162 -26.14 -17.50 -20.13
CA SER A 162 -25.45 -16.99 -21.31
C SER A 162 -24.88 -18.17 -22.10
N HIS A 163 -24.67 -18.02 -23.41
CA HIS A 163 -24.13 -19.09 -24.26
C HIS A 163 -22.80 -19.73 -23.76
N PHE A 164 -22.16 -19.16 -22.73
CA PHE A 164 -20.88 -19.58 -22.14
C PHE A 164 -20.97 -20.25 -20.75
N GLY A 165 -22.16 -20.32 -20.12
CA GLY A 165 -22.33 -20.91 -18.79
C GLY A 165 -21.72 -20.09 -17.64
N SER A 166 -21.76 -20.61 -16.40
CA SER A 166 -21.11 -19.95 -15.25
C SER A 166 -19.59 -20.01 -15.41
N CYS A 167 -18.89 -18.87 -15.43
CA CYS A 167 -17.43 -18.82 -15.53
C CYS A 167 -16.73 -19.10 -14.20
N GLU A 168 -17.25 -20.06 -13.43
CA GLU A 168 -16.72 -20.41 -12.12
C GLU A 168 -15.33 -21.05 -12.26
N ILE A 169 -14.34 -20.37 -11.68
CA ILE A 169 -12.96 -20.84 -11.64
C ILE A 169 -12.87 -22.07 -10.73
N SER A 170 -12.42 -23.18 -11.29
CA SER A 170 -12.20 -24.45 -10.61
C SER A 170 -10.71 -24.72 -10.43
N PRO A 171 -10.28 -25.32 -9.29
CA PRO A 171 -8.89 -25.76 -9.13
C PRO A 171 -8.59 -26.93 -10.05
N ILE A 172 -7.34 -27.04 -10.52
CA ILE A 172 -6.89 -28.03 -11.50
C ILE A 172 -7.12 -29.45 -10.98
N GLN A 173 -6.85 -29.70 -9.70
CA GLN A 173 -7.06 -31.02 -9.08
C GLN A 173 -8.53 -31.47 -9.18
N SER A 174 -9.51 -30.56 -9.24
CA SER A 174 -10.93 -30.91 -9.37
C SER A 174 -11.34 -31.37 -10.76
N LEU A 175 -10.47 -31.21 -11.76
CA LEU A 175 -10.72 -31.61 -13.15
C LEU A 175 -10.51 -33.11 -13.36
N VAL A 176 -9.76 -33.77 -12.47
CA VAL A 176 -9.47 -35.20 -12.57
C VAL A 176 -10.77 -36.01 -12.56
N GLY A 177 -10.98 -36.82 -13.61
CA GLY A 177 -12.17 -37.66 -13.75
C GLY A 177 -13.46 -36.92 -14.11
N ARG A 178 -13.39 -35.61 -14.41
CA ARG A 178 -14.54 -34.82 -14.88
C ARG A 178 -14.41 -34.53 -16.38
N THR A 179 -15.54 -34.56 -17.07
CA THR A 179 -15.63 -34.21 -18.49
C THR A 179 -16.38 -32.90 -18.70
N GLY A 180 -16.09 -32.20 -19.79
CA GLY A 180 -16.73 -30.94 -20.17
C GLY A 180 -15.86 -29.70 -19.98
N ARG A 181 -16.42 -28.54 -20.35
CA ARG A 181 -15.71 -27.25 -20.26
C ARG A 181 -15.65 -26.78 -18.80
N ARG A 182 -14.47 -26.31 -18.39
CA ARG A 182 -14.22 -25.70 -17.08
C ARG A 182 -13.32 -24.49 -17.25
N TRP A 183 -13.44 -23.59 -16.28
CA TRP A 183 -12.65 -22.38 -16.20
C TRP A 183 -11.58 -22.59 -15.15
N VAL A 184 -10.35 -22.27 -15.49
CA VAL A 184 -9.19 -22.54 -14.66
C VAL A 184 -8.32 -21.31 -14.64
N MET A 185 -7.78 -21.03 -13.46
CA MET A 185 -6.77 -19.99 -13.27
C MET A 185 -5.47 -20.68 -12.87
N GLY A 186 -4.40 -20.37 -13.58
CA GLY A 186 -3.08 -20.92 -13.28
C GLY A 186 -1.96 -20.09 -13.89
N LEU A 187 -0.75 -20.47 -13.53
CA LEU A 187 0.51 -20.02 -14.10
C LEU A 187 0.83 -20.89 -15.31
N ILE A 188 1.14 -20.28 -16.45
CA ILE A 188 1.68 -21.05 -17.58
C ILE A 188 3.20 -21.16 -17.42
N SER A 189 3.71 -22.38 -17.38
CA SER A 189 5.13 -22.70 -17.38
C SER A 189 5.49 -23.48 -18.63
N GLN A 190 6.73 -23.31 -19.09
CA GLN A 190 7.30 -24.11 -20.17
C GLN A 190 8.54 -24.81 -19.59
N LEU A 191 8.42 -26.10 -19.31
CA LEU A 191 9.50 -26.89 -18.74
C LEU A 191 10.41 -27.45 -19.84
N GLU A 192 9.81 -27.85 -20.96
CA GLU A 192 10.49 -28.39 -22.14
C GLU A 192 10.05 -27.64 -23.40
N ASP A 193 10.88 -27.65 -24.45
CA ASP A 193 10.56 -26.98 -25.70
C ASP A 193 9.30 -27.60 -26.34
N GLY A 194 8.28 -26.78 -26.58
CA GLY A 194 7.01 -27.20 -27.18
C GLY A 194 5.99 -27.81 -26.20
N HIS A 195 6.35 -28.00 -24.92
CA HIS A 195 5.45 -28.51 -23.88
C HIS A 195 5.13 -27.43 -22.85
N PHE A 196 3.86 -26.99 -22.85
CA PHE A 196 3.35 -26.00 -21.91
C PHE A 196 2.58 -26.68 -20.79
N TYR A 197 2.67 -26.14 -19.60
CA TYR A 197 1.96 -26.62 -18.42
C TYR A 197 1.18 -25.47 -17.80
N LEU A 198 0.01 -25.78 -17.26
CA LEU A 198 -0.78 -24.89 -16.42
C LEU A 198 -0.68 -25.37 -14.98
N GLU A 199 -0.25 -24.50 -14.09
CA GLU A 199 0.01 -24.80 -12.68
C GLU A 199 -0.86 -23.94 -11.75
N ASP A 200 -1.47 -24.55 -10.74
CA ASP A 200 -2.09 -23.83 -9.63
C ASP A 200 -1.52 -24.31 -8.29
N LEU A 201 -2.13 -23.90 -7.16
CA LEU A 201 -1.68 -24.34 -5.84
C LEU A 201 -1.94 -25.83 -5.54
N THR A 202 -2.64 -26.54 -6.43
CA THR A 202 -3.12 -27.92 -6.23
C THR A 202 -2.44 -28.91 -7.16
N ALA A 203 -2.27 -28.58 -8.44
CA ALA A 203 -1.77 -29.50 -9.46
C ALA A 203 -1.17 -28.75 -10.67
N SER A 204 -0.47 -29.51 -11.51
CA SER A 204 0.02 -29.11 -12.82
C SER A 204 -0.61 -30.00 -13.89
N VAL A 205 -0.97 -29.42 -15.04
CA VAL A 205 -1.49 -30.15 -16.19
C VAL A 205 -0.89 -29.64 -17.48
N GLU A 206 -0.49 -30.53 -18.38
CA GLU A 206 0.02 -30.16 -19.70
C GLU A 206 -1.10 -29.53 -20.54
N ILE A 207 -0.79 -28.41 -21.20
CA ILE A 207 -1.71 -27.67 -22.06
C ILE A 207 -1.18 -27.50 -23.49
N ASN A 208 -2.09 -27.47 -24.44
CA ASN A 208 -1.81 -27.31 -25.87
C ASN A 208 -2.44 -26.00 -26.31
N LEU A 209 -1.58 -25.05 -26.64
CA LEU A 209 -1.95 -23.68 -27.00
C LEU A 209 -2.09 -23.47 -28.51
N SER A 210 -1.99 -24.53 -29.33
CA SER A 210 -1.95 -24.40 -30.81
C SER A 210 -3.19 -23.75 -31.41
N ASN A 211 -4.35 -23.93 -30.77
CA ASN A 211 -5.63 -23.35 -31.19
C ASN A 211 -6.14 -22.26 -30.23
N ALA A 212 -5.29 -21.77 -29.33
CA ALA A 212 -5.70 -20.80 -28.32
C ALA A 212 -5.92 -19.42 -28.98
N ILE A 213 -7.04 -18.77 -28.65
CA ILE A 213 -7.32 -17.39 -29.03
C ILE A 213 -6.99 -16.49 -27.84
N SER A 214 -5.99 -15.62 -28.01
CA SER A 214 -5.60 -14.66 -26.97
C SER A 214 -6.39 -13.35 -27.12
N PHE A 215 -7.26 -13.05 -26.16
CA PHE A 215 -7.91 -11.74 -26.08
C PHE A 215 -7.03 -10.77 -25.30
N CYS A 216 -6.20 -10.02 -26.02
CA CYS A 216 -5.29 -9.05 -25.42
C CYS A 216 -5.94 -7.66 -25.42
N LEU A 217 -6.57 -7.27 -24.30
CA LEU A 217 -7.00 -5.88 -24.08
C LEU A 217 -6.17 -5.13 -23.02
N LEU A 218 -5.24 -5.78 -22.35
CA LEU A 218 -4.24 -5.11 -21.51
C LEU A 218 -2.89 -5.82 -21.67
N THR A 219 -1.83 -5.04 -21.83
CA THR A 219 -0.43 -5.45 -21.89
C THR A 219 -0.06 -6.23 -20.62
N ILE A 220 -0.06 -7.56 -20.67
CA ILE A 220 0.39 -8.42 -19.56
C ILE A 220 1.89 -8.66 -19.73
N ILE A 221 2.70 -7.84 -19.05
CA ILE A 221 4.14 -8.07 -18.90
C ILE A 221 4.42 -8.43 -17.43
N ILE A 222 5.05 -9.60 -17.27
CA ILE A 222 5.62 -10.24 -16.06
C ILE A 222 4.70 -11.27 -15.39
N LEU A 223 4.98 -12.55 -15.73
CA LEU A 223 4.44 -13.80 -15.17
C LEU A 223 2.94 -14.00 -15.42
N LEU A 224 2.67 -14.57 -16.59
CA LEU A 224 1.36 -14.78 -17.19
C LEU A 224 0.48 -15.73 -16.36
N PHE A 225 -0.42 -15.12 -15.60
CA PHE A 225 -1.64 -15.79 -15.17
C PHE A 225 -2.69 -15.58 -16.26
N TYR A 226 -3.08 -16.67 -16.92
CA TYR A 226 -4.18 -16.65 -17.87
C TYR A 226 -5.42 -17.26 -17.24
N VAL A 227 -6.57 -16.64 -17.49
CA VAL A 227 -7.85 -17.34 -17.41
C VAL A 227 -8.05 -17.99 -18.77
N LEU A 228 -7.84 -19.29 -18.86
CA LEU A 228 -8.04 -20.02 -20.10
C LEU A 228 -9.52 -20.37 -20.24
N GLN A 229 -10.11 -19.89 -21.34
CA GLN A 229 -11.38 -20.37 -21.83
C GLN A 229 -11.10 -21.39 -22.94
N GLU A 230 -11.76 -22.55 -22.84
CA GLU A 230 -11.62 -23.75 -23.67
C GLU A 230 -10.53 -24.75 -23.26
N LEU A 231 -10.90 -25.66 -22.34
CA LEU A 231 -10.35 -27.02 -22.29
C LEU A 231 -11.42 -27.98 -22.81
N TYR A 232 -11.53 -28.11 -24.14
CA TYR A 232 -12.43 -29.07 -24.77
C TYR A 232 -11.69 -29.96 -25.78
N ASN A 233 -10.57 -30.57 -25.36
CA ASN A 233 -10.03 -31.87 -25.85
C ASN A 233 -8.61 -32.18 -25.32
N LEU A 234 -8.26 -31.77 -24.10
CA LEU A 234 -6.87 -31.87 -23.65
C LEU A 234 -6.70 -32.42 -22.22
N ILE A 235 -7.33 -33.57 -21.99
CA ILE A 235 -6.91 -34.49 -20.93
C ILE A 235 -6.52 -35.78 -21.66
N LYS A 236 -5.33 -35.82 -22.26
CA LYS A 236 -4.65 -37.10 -22.49
C LYS A 236 -3.90 -37.41 -21.21
N GLY A 237 -4.54 -38.08 -20.25
CA GLY A 237 -3.82 -38.39 -19.02
C GLY A 237 -4.58 -38.95 -17.83
N PHE A 238 -5.90 -39.13 -17.89
CA PHE A 238 -6.61 -39.94 -16.90
C PHE A 238 -7.70 -40.77 -17.60
N ASN A 239 -7.27 -41.95 -18.05
CA ASN A 239 -7.98 -43.03 -18.77
C ASN A 239 -8.52 -42.71 -20.17
#